data_AF-A0A0M7RE06-F1
#
_entry.id   AF-A0A0M7RE06-F1
#
_cell.length_a   1.000
_cell.length_b   1.000
_cell.length_c   1.000
_cell.angle_alpha   90.00
_cell.angle_beta   90.00
_cell.angle_gamma   90.00
#
_symmetry.space_group_name_H-M   'P 1'
#
loop_
_entity.id
_entity.type
_entity.pdbx_description
1 polymer ?
#
loop_
_entity_poly.entity_id
_entity_poly.type
_entity_poly.pdbx_seq_one_letter_code
_entity_poly.pdbx_strand_id
1 'polypeptide(L)'
;MPTNLCSSILHNSEFDIITSPNFPYNYPDNISCAFLIKVSADRLISFQFVAFNTEDGYDVVSVYDGANTSAPLIGHYSGKNMPAPITSTSNTLYLCFSSDLVTNFSGFSGLYTSFVSNNFKRGVLPQSLTTDSVAIRRDKNILDWLKKKAEEKKLIGAAAAPVISI
;
A
#
# COMPACT_ATOMS: atom_id res chain seq x y z
N MET A 1 -3.55 -26.45 20.44
CA MET A 1 -3.16 -25.58 19.32
C MET A 1 -4.16 -24.45 19.24
N PRO A 2 -3.72 -23.18 19.12
CA PRO A 2 -4.63 -22.05 18.96
C PRO A 2 -5.47 -22.19 17.68
N THR A 3 -6.68 -21.64 17.69
CA THR A 3 -7.57 -21.63 16.53
C THR A 3 -7.26 -20.45 15.60
N ASN A 4 -7.25 -20.68 14.29
CA ASN A 4 -7.07 -19.61 13.30
C ASN A 4 -8.44 -19.19 12.75
N LEU A 5 -8.95 -18.05 13.23
CA LEU A 5 -10.31 -17.56 12.93
C LEU A 5 -10.34 -16.27 12.11
N CYS A 6 -9.18 -15.71 11.76
CA CYS A 6 -9.05 -14.28 11.47
C CYS A 6 -7.87 -13.93 10.58
N SER A 7 -7.12 -14.91 10.06
CA SER A 7 -5.98 -14.59 9.21
C SER A 7 -6.41 -14.05 7.85
N SER A 8 -5.80 -12.95 7.42
CA SER A 8 -6.12 -12.31 6.15
C SER A 8 -4.88 -11.70 5.50
N ILE A 9 -4.91 -11.57 4.17
CA ILE A 9 -3.95 -10.79 3.41
C ILE A 9 -4.66 -9.56 2.85
N LEU A 10 -4.18 -8.38 3.23
CA LEU A 10 -4.72 -7.09 2.84
C LEU A 10 -3.82 -6.50 1.75
N HIS A 11 -4.39 -6.34 0.56
CA HIS A 11 -3.65 -5.98 -0.65
C HIS A 11 -4.10 -4.64 -1.23
N ASN A 12 -3.12 -3.81 -1.60
CA ASN A 12 -3.27 -2.68 -2.51
C ASN A 12 -4.38 -1.67 -2.16
N SER A 13 -4.79 -1.57 -0.90
CA SER A 13 -5.61 -0.46 -0.43
C SER A 13 -4.73 0.69 0.05
N GLU A 14 -5.19 1.92 -0.19
CA GLU A 14 -4.55 3.09 0.40
C GLU A 14 -4.73 3.15 1.91
N PHE A 15 -5.81 2.58 2.42
CA PHE A 15 -6.09 2.43 3.85
C PHE A 15 -7.07 1.29 4.11
N ASP A 16 -7.05 0.73 5.32
CA ASP A 16 -8.08 -0.20 5.78
C ASP A 16 -8.07 -0.30 7.31
N ILE A 17 -9.13 -0.88 7.87
CA ILE A 17 -9.26 -1.14 9.30
C ILE A 17 -9.01 -2.63 9.56
N ILE A 18 -8.15 -2.91 10.54
CA ILE A 18 -7.89 -4.24 11.08
C ILE A 18 -8.48 -4.30 12.47
N THR A 19 -9.24 -5.35 12.76
CA THR A 19 -9.81 -5.58 14.08
C THR A 19 -9.48 -6.97 14.60
N SER A 20 -9.41 -7.12 15.91
CA SER A 20 -9.53 -8.44 16.54
C SER A 20 -10.89 -9.07 16.22
N PRO A 21 -11.04 -10.40 16.29
CA PRO A 21 -12.32 -11.04 16.11
C PRO A 21 -13.35 -10.49 17.10
N ASN A 22 -14.61 -10.42 16.65
CA ASN A 22 -15.76 -9.92 17.42
C ASN A 22 -15.73 -8.46 17.85
N PHE A 23 -14.67 -7.69 17.56
CA PHE A 23 -14.61 -6.26 17.91
C PHE A 23 -15.89 -5.54 17.47
N PRO A 24 -16.55 -4.73 18.34
CA PRO A 24 -16.07 -4.21 19.62
C PRO A 24 -16.36 -5.10 20.85
N TYR A 25 -16.90 -6.31 20.66
CA TYR A 25 -17.09 -7.29 21.72
C TYR A 25 -15.80 -8.06 22.01
N ASN A 26 -15.85 -8.91 23.04
CA ASN A 26 -14.66 -9.64 23.46
C ASN A 26 -14.16 -10.63 22.39
N TYR A 27 -12.83 -10.67 22.21
CA TYR A 27 -12.20 -11.66 21.35
C TYR A 27 -12.34 -13.08 21.96
N PRO A 28 -12.33 -14.15 21.13
CA PRO A 28 -12.30 -15.51 21.64
C PRO A 28 -10.98 -15.86 22.33
N ASP A 29 -11.05 -16.78 23.28
CA ASP A 29 -9.88 -17.37 23.91
C ASP A 29 -9.17 -18.34 22.93
N ASN A 30 -7.87 -18.55 23.13
CA ASN A 30 -7.02 -19.52 22.45
C ASN A 30 -7.02 -19.35 20.92
N ILE A 31 -6.84 -18.12 20.45
CA ILE A 31 -6.76 -17.81 19.02
C ILE A 31 -5.35 -17.42 18.60
N SER A 32 -5.09 -17.56 17.30
CA SER A 32 -3.92 -16.99 16.63
C SER A 32 -4.35 -16.39 15.30
N CYS A 33 -4.42 -15.07 15.23
CA CYS A 33 -4.67 -14.29 14.02
C CYS A 33 -3.36 -13.84 13.38
N ALA A 34 -3.34 -13.76 12.05
CA ALA A 34 -2.25 -13.16 11.30
C ALA A 34 -2.77 -12.27 10.16
N PHE A 35 -2.30 -11.03 10.10
CA PHE A 35 -2.66 -10.06 9.08
C PHE A 35 -1.40 -9.66 8.32
N LEU A 36 -1.34 -10.00 7.03
CA LEU A 36 -0.30 -9.51 6.13
C LEU A 36 -0.83 -8.29 5.39
N ILE A 37 -0.25 -7.13 5.66
CA ILE A 37 -0.49 -5.92 4.88
C ILE A 37 0.59 -5.85 3.80
N LYS A 38 0.18 -5.82 2.53
CA LYS A 38 1.10 -5.68 1.39
C LYS A 38 0.61 -4.62 0.42
N VAL A 39 1.44 -3.60 0.22
CA VAL A 39 1.16 -2.47 -0.68
C VAL A 39 2.15 -2.44 -1.84
N SER A 40 1.93 -1.53 -2.80
CA SER A 40 2.84 -1.31 -3.93
C SER A 40 4.27 -1.01 -3.47
N ALA A 41 5.26 -1.43 -4.27
CA ALA A 41 6.69 -1.38 -3.90
C ALA A 41 7.23 0.04 -3.65
N ASP A 42 6.53 1.07 -4.13
CA ASP A 42 6.86 2.48 -3.96
C ASP A 42 6.25 3.12 -2.69
N ARG A 43 5.49 2.34 -1.92
CA ARG A 43 4.74 2.79 -0.74
C ARG A 43 5.23 2.13 0.54
N LEU A 44 5.12 2.87 1.64
CA LEU A 44 5.29 2.40 3.01
C LEU A 44 3.94 2.36 3.72
N ILE A 45 3.89 1.74 4.89
CA ILE A 45 2.69 1.51 5.68
C ILE A 45 2.85 2.25 7.01
N SER A 46 1.86 3.05 7.37
CA SER A 46 1.66 3.59 8.72
C SER A 46 0.51 2.85 9.37
N PHE A 47 0.71 2.31 10.56
CA PHE A 47 -0.32 1.63 11.34
C PHE A 47 -0.54 2.35 12.67
N GLN A 48 -1.79 2.64 12.99
CA GLN A 48 -2.19 3.25 14.27
C GLN A 48 -3.32 2.46 14.91
N PHE A 49 -3.18 2.16 16.20
CA PHE A 49 -4.29 1.64 16.97
C PHE A 49 -5.31 2.76 17.21
N VAL A 50 -6.59 2.41 17.11
CA VAL A 50 -7.74 3.28 17.38
C VAL A 50 -8.43 2.84 18.68
N ALA A 51 -8.41 1.55 18.99
CA ALA A 51 -8.81 0.97 20.26
C ALA A 51 -7.84 -0.15 20.64
N PHE A 52 -7.54 -0.30 21.94
CA PHE A 52 -6.65 -1.34 22.44
C PHE A 52 -6.99 -1.72 23.89
N ASN A 53 -7.35 -2.98 24.10
CA ASN A 53 -7.72 -3.54 25.39
C ASN A 53 -7.60 -5.07 25.32
N THR A 54 -6.45 -5.60 25.76
CA THR A 54 -6.16 -7.03 25.87
C THR A 54 -5.79 -7.40 27.30
N GLU A 55 -5.68 -8.70 27.61
CA GLU A 55 -5.11 -9.15 28.87
C GLU A 55 -3.62 -8.80 28.94
N ASP A 56 -3.20 -8.18 30.04
CA ASP A 56 -1.84 -7.66 30.16
C ASP A 56 -0.85 -8.79 30.45
N GLY A 57 0.16 -8.95 29.58
CA GLY A 57 1.19 -9.97 29.69
C GLY A 57 0.82 -11.35 29.12
N TYR A 58 -0.43 -11.57 28.72
CA TYR A 58 -0.93 -12.87 28.24
C TYR A 58 -1.42 -12.81 26.80
N ASP A 59 -2.25 -11.80 26.48
CA ASP A 59 -2.82 -11.62 25.14
C ASP A 59 -2.10 -10.50 24.39
N VAL A 60 -1.49 -10.86 23.27
CA VAL A 60 -0.44 -10.03 22.67
C VAL A 60 -0.69 -9.75 21.21
N VAL A 61 -0.52 -8.47 20.85
CA VAL A 61 -0.38 -8.03 19.46
C VAL A 61 1.10 -7.82 19.15
N SER A 62 1.64 -8.62 18.23
CA SER A 62 3.02 -8.50 17.73
C SER A 62 3.03 -7.93 16.31
N VAL A 63 3.95 -7.02 16.01
CA VAL A 63 4.08 -6.35 14.72
C VAL A 63 5.50 -6.53 14.19
N TYR A 64 5.61 -7.06 12.97
CA TYR A 64 6.86 -7.37 12.30
C TYR A 64 7.02 -6.52 11.03
N ASP A 65 8.20 -5.94 10.83
CA ASP A 65 8.54 -5.11 9.67
C ASP A 65 8.93 -5.96 8.45
N GLY A 66 7.94 -6.65 7.89
CA GLY A 66 8.13 -7.52 6.75
C GLY A 66 6.90 -8.38 6.49
N ALA A 67 7.10 -9.49 5.77
CA ALA A 67 5.99 -10.33 5.30
C ALA A 67 5.59 -11.47 6.25
N ASN A 68 6.36 -11.75 7.30
CA ASN A 68 6.13 -12.86 8.24
C ASN A 68 6.92 -12.66 9.55
N THR A 69 6.84 -13.63 10.46
CA THR A 69 7.48 -13.63 11.79
C THR A 69 9.01 -13.74 11.79
N SER A 70 9.64 -14.03 10.64
CA SER A 70 11.11 -14.00 10.51
C SER A 70 11.66 -12.58 10.29
N ALA A 71 10.79 -11.60 10.05
CA ALA A 71 11.17 -10.20 9.92
C ALA A 71 11.41 -9.54 11.30
N PRO A 72 12.03 -8.35 11.36
CA PRO A 72 12.27 -7.66 12.64
C PRO A 72 10.97 -7.38 13.40
N LEU A 73 10.91 -7.78 14.67
CA LEU A 73 9.82 -7.43 15.59
C LEU A 73 9.95 -5.95 15.99
N ILE A 74 8.97 -5.13 15.61
CA ILE A 74 8.96 -3.68 15.87
C ILE A 74 7.84 -3.24 16.81
N GLY A 75 6.98 -4.16 17.24
CA GLY A 75 5.93 -3.91 18.21
C GLY A 75 5.52 -5.17 18.94
N HIS A 76 5.28 -5.07 20.24
CA HIS A 76 4.84 -6.17 21.10
C HIS A 76 4.03 -5.56 22.24
N TYR A 77 2.71 -5.71 22.17
CA TYR A 77 1.78 -4.94 22.98
C TYR A 77 0.76 -5.83 23.68
N SER A 78 0.48 -5.52 24.94
CA SER A 78 -0.57 -6.13 25.77
C SER A 78 -1.21 -5.09 26.70
N GLY A 79 -2.32 -5.45 27.32
CA GLY A 79 -3.00 -4.61 28.31
C GLY A 79 -3.87 -3.53 27.67
N LYS A 80 -3.97 -2.37 28.33
CA LYS A 80 -4.90 -1.29 27.95
C LYS A 80 -4.22 0.01 27.54
N ASN A 81 -2.89 0.04 27.60
CA ASN A 81 -2.13 1.22 27.21
C ASN A 81 -2.14 1.33 25.70
N MET A 82 -2.58 2.47 25.17
CA MET A 82 -2.63 2.71 23.73
C MET A 82 -1.21 2.67 23.14
N PRO A 83 -0.91 1.76 22.19
CA PRO A 83 0.40 1.71 21.56
C PRO A 83 0.67 2.94 20.69
N ALA A 84 1.94 3.32 20.56
CA ALA A 84 2.36 4.39 19.67
C ALA A 84 2.15 3.98 18.18
N PRO A 85 1.95 4.94 17.27
CA PRO A 85 1.90 4.67 15.84
C PRO A 85 3.19 4.03 15.33
N ILE A 86 3.05 3.15 14.34
CA ILE A 86 4.14 2.36 13.74
C ILE A 86 4.27 2.75 12.28
N THR A 87 5.50 2.83 11.77
CA THR A 87 5.78 3.02 10.35
C THR A 87 6.73 1.92 9.87
N SER A 88 6.37 1.23 8.79
CA SER A 88 7.20 0.19 8.18
C SER A 88 8.42 0.78 7.46
N THR A 89 9.47 -0.02 7.31
CA THR A 89 10.61 0.31 6.44
C THR A 89 10.47 -0.28 5.03
N SER A 90 9.52 -1.20 4.85
CA SER A 90 9.22 -1.86 3.58
C SER A 90 7.75 -1.67 3.15
N ASN A 91 7.37 -2.22 2.00
CA ASN A 91 5.99 -2.24 1.51
C ASN A 91 5.15 -3.38 2.12
N THR A 92 5.65 -4.03 3.19
CA THR A 92 4.96 -5.10 3.91
C THR A 92 5.02 -4.88 5.40
N LEU A 93 3.93 -5.21 6.09
CA LEU A 93 3.84 -5.22 7.55
C LEU A 93 3.04 -6.45 7.96
N TYR A 94 3.52 -7.21 8.96
CA TYR A 94 2.88 -8.43 9.40
C TYR A 94 2.48 -8.32 10.87
N LEU A 95 1.20 -8.49 11.16
CA LEU A 95 0.63 -8.32 12.49
C LEU A 95 0.05 -9.65 12.98
N CYS A 96 0.45 -10.07 14.17
CA CYS A 96 -0.06 -11.27 14.82
C CYS A 96 -0.82 -10.89 16.08
N PHE A 97 -1.97 -11.52 16.31
CA PHE A 97 -2.67 -11.43 17.59
C PHE A 97 -2.89 -12.84 18.14
N SER A 98 -2.44 -13.07 19.36
CA SER A 98 -2.65 -14.34 20.06
C SER A 98 -3.31 -14.11 21.40
N SER A 99 -4.26 -14.98 21.76
CA SER A 99 -4.83 -15.05 23.10
C SER A 99 -4.55 -16.39 23.78
N ASP A 100 -4.52 -16.37 25.12
CA ASP A 100 -4.38 -17.57 25.95
C ASP A 100 -5.73 -18.29 26.19
N LEU A 101 -5.80 -19.25 27.11
CA LEU A 101 -7.00 -20.08 27.28
C LEU A 101 -8.17 -19.37 28.00
N VAL A 102 -7.97 -18.21 28.62
CA VAL A 102 -8.97 -17.55 29.47
C VAL A 102 -8.86 -16.02 29.38
N THR A 103 -9.80 -15.32 30.02
CA THR A 103 -9.78 -13.86 30.22
C THR A 103 -9.63 -13.05 28.92
N ASN A 104 -10.77 -12.68 28.33
CA ASN A 104 -10.79 -11.82 27.15
C ASN A 104 -11.39 -10.44 27.40
N PHE A 105 -11.05 -9.53 26.49
CA PHE A 105 -11.49 -8.13 26.50
C PHE A 105 -11.90 -7.71 25.10
N SER A 106 -12.31 -6.44 24.92
CA SER A 106 -12.78 -5.91 23.64
C SER A 106 -11.77 -5.98 22.50
N GLY A 107 -10.48 -6.22 22.80
CA GLY A 107 -9.43 -6.41 21.81
C GLY A 107 -8.96 -5.10 21.20
N PHE A 108 -8.73 -5.09 19.89
CA PHE A 108 -8.17 -3.93 19.20
C PHE A 108 -8.89 -3.62 17.90
N SER A 109 -8.80 -2.35 17.52
CA SER A 109 -8.99 -1.90 16.14
C SER A 109 -7.83 -0.99 15.78
N GLY A 110 -7.40 -1.03 14.53
CA GLY A 110 -6.33 -0.19 14.02
C GLY A 110 -6.55 0.17 12.56
N LEU A 111 -6.13 1.36 12.19
CA LEU A 111 -6.14 1.87 10.82
C LEU A 111 -4.73 1.73 10.26
N TYR A 112 -4.59 1.06 9.13
CA TYR A 112 -3.40 1.26 8.30
C TYR A 112 -3.68 2.27 7.21
N THR A 113 -2.69 3.07 6.89
CA THR A 113 -2.63 3.88 5.68
C THR A 113 -1.32 3.59 4.97
N SER A 114 -1.30 3.70 3.66
CA SER A 114 -0.07 3.63 2.90
C SER A 114 0.21 4.94 2.19
N PHE A 115 1.49 5.25 2.01
CA PHE A 115 1.95 6.51 1.45
C PHE A 115 3.22 6.30 0.64
N VAL A 116 3.39 7.09 -0.42
CA VAL A 116 4.59 7.01 -1.27
C VAL A 116 5.81 7.44 -0.48
N SER A 117 6.85 6.60 -0.46
CA SER A 117 8.10 6.94 0.22
C SER A 117 8.81 8.07 -0.50
N ASN A 118 9.23 9.10 0.25
CA ASN A 118 10.05 10.19 -0.29
C ASN A 118 11.43 9.69 -0.80
N ASN A 119 11.88 8.53 -0.34
CA ASN A 119 13.09 7.89 -0.88
C ASN A 119 12.82 7.29 -2.27
N PHE A 120 11.60 6.81 -2.53
CA PHE A 120 11.19 6.37 -3.87
C PHE A 120 11.01 7.55 -4.82
N LYS A 121 10.50 8.69 -4.33
CA LYS A 121 10.47 9.96 -5.09
C LYS A 121 11.85 10.51 -5.44
N ARG A 122 12.87 10.19 -4.64
CA ARG A 122 14.28 10.54 -4.92
C ARG A 122 15.01 9.52 -5.80
N GLY A 123 14.53 8.27 -5.83
CA GLY A 123 15.14 7.19 -6.61
C GLY A 123 14.74 7.18 -8.08
N VAL A 124 13.58 7.72 -8.45
CA VAL A 124 13.09 7.72 -9.84
C VAL A 124 12.16 8.92 -10.05
N LEU A 125 12.56 9.86 -10.93
CA LEU A 125 11.58 10.66 -11.68
C LEU A 125 10.62 9.66 -12.34
N PRO A 126 9.30 9.72 -12.15
CA PRO A 126 8.42 8.85 -12.91
C PRO A 126 8.69 9.08 -14.39
N GLN A 127 9.30 8.10 -15.06
CA GLN A 127 9.47 8.12 -16.51
C GLN A 127 8.12 7.90 -17.23
N SER A 128 7.02 7.86 -16.48
CA SER A 128 5.64 7.97 -16.95
C SER A 128 4.89 8.94 -16.02
N LEU A 129 4.65 10.16 -16.50
CA LEU A 129 3.93 11.28 -15.86
C LEU A 129 4.77 12.28 -15.04
N THR A 130 5.90 12.75 -15.56
CA THR A 130 6.05 14.20 -15.69
C THR A 130 5.91 14.57 -17.16
N THR A 131 4.75 15.13 -17.45
CA THR A 131 4.38 15.90 -18.63
C THR A 131 4.19 15.14 -19.95
N ASP A 132 2.93 14.99 -20.37
CA ASP A 132 2.52 15.13 -21.79
C ASP A 132 2.78 16.56 -22.35
N SER A 133 3.79 17.24 -21.82
CA SER A 133 4.03 18.67 -21.99
C SER A 133 5.46 19.00 -21.56
N VAL A 134 6.45 18.47 -22.29
CA VAL A 134 7.77 19.07 -22.57
C VAL A 134 8.66 17.98 -23.17
N ALA A 135 8.39 17.65 -24.44
CA ALA A 135 9.42 17.13 -25.31
C ALA A 135 10.39 18.27 -25.62
N ILE A 136 11.46 18.45 -24.82
CA ILE A 136 12.57 19.30 -25.23
C ILE A 136 13.33 18.54 -26.33
N ARG A 137 12.81 18.59 -27.56
CA ARG A 137 13.64 18.40 -28.74
C ARG A 137 14.66 19.54 -28.77
N ARG A 138 15.94 19.19 -28.73
CA ARG A 138 17.06 20.13 -28.89
C ARG A 138 17.24 20.55 -30.35
N ASP A 139 16.16 20.92 -31.04
CA ASP A 139 16.22 21.46 -32.38
C ASP A 139 16.06 22.98 -32.30
N LYS A 140 17.18 23.69 -32.49
CA LYS A 140 17.32 25.16 -32.33
C LYS A 140 16.58 26.00 -33.37
N ASN A 141 15.55 25.51 -34.07
CA ASN A 141 14.70 26.37 -34.90
C ASN A 141 13.32 25.76 -35.13
N ILE A 142 12.39 26.11 -34.24
CA ILE A 142 10.96 25.77 -34.32
C ILE A 142 10.33 26.15 -35.67
N LEU A 143 10.82 27.21 -36.32
CA LEU A 143 10.33 27.64 -37.63
C LEU A 143 10.68 26.65 -38.75
N ASP A 144 11.81 25.96 -38.65
CA ASP A 144 12.24 24.99 -39.65
C ASP A 144 11.43 23.68 -39.51
N TRP A 145 11.14 23.29 -38.26
CA TRP A 145 10.26 22.17 -37.94
C TRP A 145 8.82 22.39 -38.45
N LEU A 146 8.26 23.59 -38.24
CA LEU A 146 6.91 23.92 -38.73
C LEU A 146 6.83 23.93 -40.27
N LYS A 147 7.88 24.43 -40.95
CA LYS A 147 7.97 24.41 -42.41
C LYS A 147 8.03 22.98 -42.96
N LYS A 148 8.88 22.13 -42.37
CA LYS A 148 9.00 20.71 -42.78
C LYS A 148 7.67 19.97 -42.62
N LYS A 149 6.96 20.20 -41.51
CA LYS A 149 5.68 19.56 -41.22
C LYS A 149 4.54 20.03 -42.13
N ALA A 150 4.58 21.27 -42.62
CA ALA A 150 3.63 21.79 -43.60
C ALA A 150 3.84 21.17 -44.99
N GLU A 151 5.09 20.93 -45.39
CA GLU A 151 5.42 20.32 -46.69
C GLU A 151 5.06 18.83 -46.73
N GLU A 152 5.35 18.09 -45.65
CA GLU A 152 4.96 16.68 -45.51
C GLU A 152 3.42 16.50 -45.62
N LYS A 153 2.64 17.42 -45.03
CA LYS A 153 1.17 17.41 -45.15
C LYS A 153 0.65 17.73 -46.55
N LYS A 154 1.45 18.38 -47.40
CA LYS A 154 1.10 18.72 -48.78
C LYS A 154 1.23 17.52 -49.73
N LEU A 155 2.16 16.60 -49.46
CA LEU A 155 2.33 15.37 -50.25
C LEU A 155 1.24 14.31 -50.02
N ILE A 156 0.62 14.28 -48.84
CA ILE A 156 -0.41 13.29 -48.47
C ILE A 156 -1.82 13.66 -48.93
N GLY A 157 -2.03 14.88 -49.42
CA GLY A 157 -3.34 15.39 -49.87
C GLY A 157 -3.61 15.29 -51.37
N ALA A 158 -2.69 14.71 -52.17
CA ALA A 158 -2.76 14.77 -53.64
C ALA A 158 -2.95 13.40 -54.35
N ALA A 159 -3.26 12.31 -53.64
CA ALA A 159 -3.44 10.99 -54.26
C ALA A 159 -4.90 10.50 -54.26
N ALA A 160 -5.55 10.72 -55.42
CA ALA A 160 -6.56 9.90 -56.09
C ALA A 160 -7.97 9.71 -55.48
N ALA A 161 -8.94 10.40 -56.09
CA ALA A 161 -10.32 9.92 -56.31
C ALA A 161 -10.33 8.85 -57.44
N PRO A 162 -11.33 7.95 -57.50
CA PRO A 162 -11.33 6.84 -58.46
C PRO A 162 -11.69 7.31 -59.88
N VAL A 163 -11.00 6.75 -60.87
CA VAL A 163 -11.43 6.83 -62.27
C VAL A 163 -12.48 5.74 -62.51
N ILE A 164 -13.73 6.15 -62.72
CA ILE A 164 -14.74 5.33 -63.40
C ILE A 164 -14.45 5.41 -64.90
N SER A 165 -14.46 4.29 -65.61
CA SER A 165 -14.53 4.29 -67.07
C SER A 165 -15.54 3.25 -67.56
N ILE A 166 -16.58 3.83 -68.16
CA ILE A 166 -17.59 3.36 -69.13
C ILE A 166 -18.56 2.27 -68.67
#